data_AF-A0AAU1Q4J2-F1
#
_entry.id   AF-A0AAU1Q4J2-F1
#
_cell.length_a   1.000
_cell.length_b   1.000
_cell.length_c   1.000
_cell.angle_alpha   90.00
_cell.angle_beta   90.00
_cell.angle_gamma   90.00
#
_symmetry.space_group_name_H-M   'P 1'
#
loop_
_entity.id
_entity.type
_entity.pdbx_description
1 polymer ?
#
loop_
_entity_poly.entity_id
_entity_poly.type
_entity_poly.pdbx_seq_one_letter_code
_entity_poly.pdbx_strand_id
1 'polypeptide(L)'
;MTSIGGAEMVDWNLAVATATRFVRPGPEVTRDEARAVVAELRQHAKSSEEHVRGYTRMIPEGHDPQDTPVLVVDRAGWVRANVAGFRELLKPLLDKMQERRASSPGGAVLGAVGGKVTGVELGMLLSFLASRVLGQYETFAPATRELPAGESGGGRLLLVAPNIVHVERELEVDPHDFRLWVCLHEETHRTQFTGVPWLRDHLEGEIQSFLGETEVDPMTVLERFREAAQSLAGARPEGEQDEGGRSIVELVQTPAQREILSRLTAVMSLLEGHADYVMDGVGPDVVPSVAEIREKFQQRRARGASRLDQALRKLLGLDAKLRQYRDGERFVRSVVEEVGMEGFNRVWTSPNTLPTKAEIAKPEDWVARVHRKADS
;
A
#
# COMPACT_ATOMS: atom_id res chain seq x y z
N MET A 1 33.94 -5.61 2.57
CA MET A 1 34.66 -4.33 2.37
C MET A 1 33.63 -3.21 2.39
N THR A 2 33.64 -2.43 3.47
CA THR A 2 32.78 -1.28 3.72
C THR A 2 33.16 -0.17 2.74
N SER A 3 32.29 0.13 1.78
CA SER A 3 32.45 1.30 0.93
C SER A 3 32.34 2.56 1.79
N ILE A 4 33.40 3.37 1.77
CA ILE A 4 33.47 4.68 2.39
C ILE A 4 32.38 5.55 1.74
N GLY A 5 31.54 6.16 2.58
CA GLY A 5 30.29 6.80 2.20
C GLY A 5 30.46 7.94 1.19
N GLY A 6 29.88 7.77 0.01
CA GLY A 6 29.37 8.90 -0.75
C GLY A 6 28.20 9.53 0.02
N ALA A 7 28.02 10.84 -0.09
CA ALA A 7 26.88 11.52 0.52
C ALA A 7 25.59 11.14 -0.24
N GLU A 8 24.97 10.03 0.18
CA GLU A 8 23.63 9.65 -0.28
C GLU A 8 22.63 10.76 0.12
N MET A 9 21.69 11.07 -0.75
CA MET A 9 20.65 12.08 -0.46
C MET A 9 19.62 11.63 0.57
N VAL A 10 19.64 10.35 0.93
CA VAL A 10 18.88 9.80 2.04
C VAL A 10 19.82 8.89 2.80
N ASP A 11 20.03 9.14 4.09
CA ASP A 11 20.74 8.20 4.97
C ASP A 11 19.79 7.08 5.39
N TRP A 12 19.73 6.02 4.58
CA TRP A 12 18.84 4.88 4.81
C TRP A 12 19.14 4.14 6.11
N ASN A 13 20.41 4.08 6.51
CA ASN A 13 20.82 3.45 7.77
C ASN A 13 20.30 4.26 8.96
N LEU A 14 20.40 5.58 8.89
CA LEU A 14 19.83 6.47 9.89
C LEU A 14 18.30 6.41 9.92
N ALA A 15 17.64 6.23 8.77
CA ALA A 15 16.20 6.01 8.70
C ALA A 15 15.79 4.73 9.45
N VAL A 16 16.45 3.60 9.18
CA VAL A 16 16.21 2.33 9.89
C VAL A 16 16.51 2.48 11.39
N ALA A 17 17.62 3.10 11.75
CA ALA A 17 18.01 3.30 13.15
C ALA A 17 17.01 4.18 13.91
N THR A 18 16.60 5.30 13.30
CA THR A 18 15.58 6.21 13.85
C THR A 18 14.26 5.47 13.99
N ALA A 19 13.79 4.80 12.94
CA ALA A 19 12.53 4.06 12.98
C ALA A 19 12.51 2.99 14.08
N THR A 20 13.57 2.17 14.14
CA THR A 20 13.70 1.10 15.15
C THR A 20 13.82 1.65 16.57
N ARG A 21 14.44 2.83 16.75
CA ARG A 21 14.60 3.48 18.06
C ARG A 21 13.31 4.06 18.61
N PHE A 22 12.43 4.54 17.73
CA PHE A 22 11.19 5.23 18.10
C PHE A 22 9.93 4.37 17.98
N VAL A 23 10.02 3.22 17.32
CA VAL A 23 8.87 2.33 17.21
C VAL A 23 8.47 1.85 18.59
N ARG A 24 7.17 1.98 18.91
CA ARG A 24 6.66 1.50 20.20
C ARG A 24 6.85 -0.02 20.28
N PRO A 25 7.09 -0.59 21.47
CA PRO A 25 7.07 -2.03 21.63
C PRO A 25 5.65 -2.59 21.36
N GLY A 26 5.59 -3.85 20.96
CA GLY A 26 4.34 -4.61 20.93
C GLY A 26 3.84 -4.95 22.34
N PRO A 27 2.71 -5.67 22.46
CA PRO A 27 2.26 -6.19 23.73
C PRO A 27 3.32 -7.13 24.34
N GLU A 28 3.39 -7.15 25.67
CA GLU A 28 4.22 -8.14 26.36
C GLU A 28 3.58 -9.53 26.18
N VAL A 29 4.42 -10.48 25.74
CA VAL A 29 4.07 -11.88 25.48
C VAL A 29 5.19 -12.77 26.00
N THR A 30 4.84 -13.97 26.43
CA THR A 30 5.88 -14.97 26.78
C THR A 30 6.57 -15.50 25.53
N ARG A 31 7.75 -16.12 25.68
CA ARG A 31 8.45 -16.73 24.53
C ARG A 31 7.64 -17.86 23.89
N ASP A 32 6.92 -18.63 24.69
CA ASP A 32 6.12 -19.75 24.19
C ASP A 32 4.85 -19.27 23.49
N GLU A 33 4.21 -18.22 24.02
CA GLU A 33 3.13 -17.53 23.33
C GLU A 33 3.60 -16.96 21.98
N ALA A 34 4.73 -16.26 21.94
CA ALA A 34 5.27 -15.72 20.69
C ALA A 34 5.55 -16.83 19.65
N ARG A 35 6.09 -17.97 20.08
CA ARG A 35 6.30 -19.13 19.20
C ARG A 35 4.98 -19.69 18.67
N ALA A 36 3.96 -19.81 19.52
CA ALA A 36 2.64 -20.30 19.13
C ALA A 36 1.99 -19.38 18.10
N VAL A 37 1.98 -18.07 18.35
CA VAL A 37 1.47 -17.05 17.41
C VAL A 37 2.19 -17.13 16.06
N VAL A 38 3.51 -17.19 16.06
CA VAL A 38 4.30 -17.26 14.82
C VAL A 38 4.04 -18.55 14.05
N ALA A 39 3.89 -19.68 14.75
CA ALA A 39 3.59 -20.96 14.12
C ALA A 39 2.18 -20.96 13.49
N GLU A 40 1.19 -20.44 14.21
CA GLU A 40 -0.19 -20.33 13.74
C GLU A 40 -0.32 -19.38 12.55
N LEU A 41 0.32 -18.20 12.59
CA LEU A 41 0.33 -17.28 11.45
C LEU A 41 0.92 -17.90 10.17
N ARG A 42 1.97 -18.72 10.31
CA ARG A 42 2.53 -19.46 9.16
C ARG A 42 1.57 -20.53 8.64
N GLN A 43 0.88 -21.23 9.54
CA GLN A 43 -0.10 -22.23 9.17
C GLN A 43 -1.30 -21.58 8.47
N HIS A 44 -1.83 -20.48 9.00
CA HIS A 44 -2.92 -19.72 8.41
C HIS A 44 -2.55 -19.13 7.06
N ALA A 45 -1.38 -18.50 6.92
CA ALA A 45 -0.91 -18.03 5.61
C ALA A 45 -0.92 -19.13 4.56
N LYS A 46 -0.52 -20.35 4.93
CA LYS A 46 -0.55 -21.50 4.02
C LYS A 46 -1.97 -21.99 3.73
N SER A 47 -2.85 -22.10 4.72
CA SER A 47 -4.23 -22.58 4.50
C SER A 47 -5.10 -21.56 3.78
N SER A 48 -4.86 -20.26 3.99
CA SER A 48 -5.56 -19.17 3.32
C SER A 48 -5.46 -19.25 1.79
N GLU A 49 -4.35 -19.78 1.27
CA GLU A 49 -4.11 -19.88 -0.16
C GLU A 49 -5.20 -20.69 -0.86
N GLU A 50 -5.56 -21.86 -0.31
CA GLU A 50 -6.60 -22.73 -0.88
C GLU A 50 -7.96 -22.02 -0.89
N HIS A 51 -8.32 -21.36 0.21
CA HIS A 51 -9.59 -20.64 0.33
C HIS A 51 -9.70 -19.48 -0.66
N VAL A 52 -8.66 -18.65 -0.75
CA VAL A 52 -8.63 -17.48 -1.64
C VAL A 52 -8.66 -17.93 -3.11
N ARG A 53 -7.90 -18.97 -3.48
CA ARG A 53 -7.92 -19.53 -4.84
C ARG A 53 -9.28 -20.09 -5.21
N GLY A 54 -9.83 -20.93 -4.35
CA GLY A 54 -11.12 -21.58 -4.58
C GLY A 54 -12.25 -20.58 -4.78
N TYR A 55 -12.22 -19.48 -4.01
CA TYR A 55 -13.22 -18.42 -4.12
C TYR A 55 -13.01 -17.51 -5.34
N THR A 56 -11.81 -16.99 -5.53
CA THR A 56 -11.53 -15.98 -6.57
C THR A 56 -11.51 -16.55 -7.98
N ARG A 57 -11.09 -17.81 -8.14
CA ARG A 57 -10.84 -18.44 -9.45
C ARG A 57 -9.94 -17.58 -10.37
N MET A 58 -9.11 -16.71 -9.77
CA MET A 58 -8.26 -15.76 -10.50
C MET A 58 -7.13 -16.47 -11.26
N ILE A 59 -6.76 -17.65 -10.77
CA ILE A 59 -5.70 -18.48 -11.34
C ILE A 59 -6.37 -19.69 -11.99
N PRO A 60 -6.24 -19.90 -13.32
CA PRO A 60 -6.83 -21.04 -14.00
C PRO A 60 -6.37 -22.36 -13.43
N GLU A 61 -7.23 -23.37 -13.44
CA GLU A 61 -6.87 -24.73 -13.04
C GLU A 61 -5.61 -25.20 -13.81
N GLY A 62 -4.61 -25.70 -13.09
CA GLY A 62 -3.34 -26.17 -13.66
C GLY A 62 -2.24 -25.11 -13.82
N HIS A 63 -2.46 -23.86 -13.39
CA HIS A 63 -1.39 -22.88 -13.19
C HIS A 63 -0.98 -22.84 -11.72
N ASP A 64 0.24 -23.29 -11.43
CA ASP A 64 0.85 -23.09 -10.13
C ASP A 64 1.45 -21.69 -10.08
N PRO A 65 0.95 -20.78 -9.24
CA PRO A 65 1.62 -19.52 -9.03
C PRO A 65 2.93 -19.73 -8.31
N GLN A 66 3.74 -18.70 -8.41
CA GLN A 66 5.01 -18.63 -7.71
C GLN A 66 4.80 -18.75 -6.21
N ASP A 67 5.45 -19.74 -5.60
CA ASP A 67 5.59 -19.78 -4.16
C ASP A 67 6.45 -18.59 -3.73
N THR A 68 5.93 -17.79 -2.81
CA THR A 68 6.61 -16.61 -2.28
C THR A 68 6.78 -16.78 -0.77
N PRO A 69 7.92 -16.39 -0.20
CA PRO A 69 8.17 -16.57 1.22
C PRO A 69 7.15 -15.87 2.11
N VAL A 70 6.75 -16.56 3.20
CA VAL A 70 5.99 -15.97 4.31
C VAL A 70 6.93 -15.61 5.45
N LEU A 71 7.02 -14.32 5.76
CA LEU A 71 7.86 -13.78 6.82
C LEU A 71 6.98 -13.21 7.93
N VAL A 72 7.00 -13.88 9.08
CA VAL A 72 6.44 -13.32 10.32
C VAL A 72 7.50 -12.46 10.98
N VAL A 73 7.25 -11.16 11.05
CA VAL A 73 8.22 -10.14 11.45
C VAL A 73 7.74 -9.34 12.66
N ASP A 74 8.69 -8.73 13.36
CA ASP A 74 8.40 -7.64 14.28
C ASP A 74 8.35 -6.30 13.54
N ARG A 75 8.03 -5.21 14.27
CA ARG A 75 7.92 -3.88 13.67
C ARG A 75 9.24 -3.41 13.05
N ALA A 76 10.38 -3.77 13.64
CA ALA A 76 11.71 -3.42 13.12
C ALA A 76 12.04 -4.21 11.83
N GLY A 77 11.63 -5.47 11.74
CA GLY A 77 11.71 -6.29 10.54
C GLY A 77 10.88 -5.72 9.41
N TRP A 78 9.66 -5.27 9.70
CA TRP A 78 8.81 -4.57 8.73
C TRP A 78 9.45 -3.26 8.23
N VAL A 79 10.05 -2.46 9.13
CA VAL A 79 10.79 -1.24 8.76
C VAL A 79 11.94 -1.56 7.80
N ARG A 80 12.76 -2.57 8.11
CA ARG A 80 13.89 -2.96 7.25
C ARG A 80 13.43 -3.41 5.86
N ALA A 81 12.36 -4.20 5.79
CA ALA A 81 11.78 -4.64 4.52
C ALA A 81 11.30 -3.45 3.67
N ASN A 82 10.56 -2.52 4.27
CA ASN A 82 10.01 -1.36 3.55
C ASN A 82 11.09 -0.35 3.15
N VAL A 83 12.14 -0.14 3.97
CA VAL A 83 13.28 0.69 3.56
C VAL A 83 13.99 0.10 2.35
N ALA A 84 14.14 -1.22 2.28
CA ALA A 84 14.72 -1.87 1.10
C ALA A 84 13.87 -1.64 -0.16
N GLY A 85 12.55 -1.75 -0.06
CA GLY A 85 11.61 -1.44 -1.15
C GLY A 85 11.65 0.04 -1.58
N PHE A 86 11.58 0.97 -0.63
CA PHE A 86 11.67 2.41 -0.92
C PHE A 86 12.99 2.79 -1.58
N ARG A 87 14.10 2.20 -1.15
CA ARG A 87 15.41 2.45 -1.77
C ARG A 87 15.43 2.05 -3.24
N GLU A 88 14.81 0.92 -3.58
CA GLU A 88 14.73 0.46 -4.97
C GLU A 88 13.81 1.38 -5.80
N LEU A 89 12.60 1.65 -5.31
CA LEU A 89 11.62 2.49 -6.02
C LEU A 89 12.10 3.94 -6.23
N LEU A 90 12.81 4.51 -5.26
CA LEU A 90 13.26 5.90 -5.33
C LEU A 90 14.60 6.06 -6.06
N LYS A 91 15.28 4.96 -6.41
CA LYS A 91 16.59 5.00 -7.07
C LYS A 91 16.61 5.89 -8.32
N PRO A 92 15.67 5.80 -9.28
CA PRO A 92 15.71 6.66 -10.47
C PRO A 92 15.60 8.16 -10.15
N LEU A 93 14.78 8.52 -9.15
CA LEU A 93 14.66 9.90 -8.71
C LEU A 93 15.95 10.37 -8.03
N LEU A 94 16.53 9.53 -7.17
CA LEU A 94 17.77 9.84 -6.47
C LEU A 94 18.95 9.99 -7.45
N ASP A 95 19.04 9.14 -8.46
CA ASP A 95 20.09 9.24 -9.50
C ASP A 95 19.95 10.58 -10.26
N LYS A 96 18.74 10.93 -10.73
CA LYS A 96 18.43 12.21 -11.40
C LYS A 96 18.79 13.43 -10.54
N MET A 97 18.47 13.38 -9.26
CA MET A 97 18.80 14.45 -8.31
C MET A 97 20.31 14.57 -8.07
N GLN A 98 21.03 13.44 -8.05
CA GLN A 98 22.47 13.39 -7.80
C GLN A 98 23.26 13.92 -8.99
N GLU A 99 22.84 13.60 -10.21
CA GLU A 99 23.40 14.16 -11.45
C GLU A 99 23.27 15.70 -11.49
N ARG A 100 22.06 16.22 -11.21
CA ARG A 100 21.84 17.67 -11.14
C ARG A 100 22.70 18.33 -10.06
N ARG A 101 22.84 17.70 -8.91
CA ARG A 101 23.68 18.21 -7.82
C ARG A 101 25.16 18.28 -8.21
N ALA A 102 25.68 17.27 -8.90
CA ALA A 102 27.05 17.25 -9.39
C ALA A 102 27.34 18.39 -10.37
N SER A 103 26.31 18.89 -11.06
CA SER A 103 26.41 20.03 -11.99
C SER A 103 26.39 21.42 -11.31
N SER A 104 26.16 21.51 -9.99
CA SER A 104 26.05 22.80 -9.27
C SER A 104 27.25 23.09 -8.35
N PRO A 105 27.86 24.29 -8.40
CA PRO A 105 28.92 24.69 -7.47
C PRO A 105 28.44 24.65 -6.01
N GLY A 106 29.20 24.02 -5.11
CA GLY A 106 28.87 23.90 -3.67
C GLY A 106 27.95 22.74 -3.28
N GLY A 107 27.54 21.90 -4.25
CA GLY A 107 26.59 20.80 -4.03
C GLY A 107 27.02 19.80 -2.94
N ALA A 108 28.31 19.50 -2.78
CA ALA A 108 28.76 18.42 -1.90
C ALA A 108 28.45 18.62 -0.39
N VAL A 109 28.60 19.84 0.14
CA VAL A 109 28.45 20.12 1.58
C VAL A 109 26.99 20.17 2.02
N LEU A 110 26.10 20.70 1.18
CA LEU A 110 24.65 20.68 1.40
C LEU A 110 24.06 19.23 1.41
N GLY A 111 24.82 18.23 0.95
CA GLY A 111 24.29 16.89 0.66
C GLY A 111 24.35 15.95 1.85
N ALA A 112 25.49 15.95 2.53
CA ALA A 112 25.68 15.14 3.71
C ALA A 112 24.80 15.58 4.89
N VAL A 113 24.48 16.88 5.00
CA VAL A 113 23.55 17.40 6.02
C VAL A 113 22.10 17.11 5.61
N GLY A 114 21.73 17.32 4.35
CA GLY A 114 20.39 17.03 3.83
C GLY A 114 20.01 15.55 3.98
N GLY A 115 20.90 14.63 3.61
CA GLY A 115 20.61 13.19 3.67
C GLY A 115 20.35 12.66 5.08
N LYS A 116 20.99 13.24 6.10
CA LYS A 116 20.72 12.89 7.50
C LYS A 116 19.36 13.39 7.97
N VAL A 117 18.97 14.60 7.61
CA VAL A 117 17.66 15.17 7.97
C VAL A 117 16.55 14.32 7.32
N THR A 118 16.66 14.05 6.01
CA THR A 118 15.69 13.21 5.30
C THR A 118 15.64 11.79 5.85
N GLY A 119 16.79 11.22 6.22
CA GLY A 119 16.84 9.91 6.89
C GLY A 119 16.07 9.89 8.21
N VAL A 120 16.24 10.92 9.05
CA VAL A 120 15.51 11.05 10.32
C VAL A 120 14.00 11.22 10.09
N GLU A 121 13.58 12.07 9.15
CA GLU A 121 12.16 12.29 8.83
C GLU A 121 11.49 11.01 8.32
N LEU A 122 12.13 10.31 7.38
CA LEU A 122 11.68 9.02 6.88
C LEU A 122 11.60 8.00 8.01
N GLY A 123 12.61 7.96 8.89
CA GLY A 123 12.61 7.08 10.05
C GLY A 123 11.45 7.33 11.02
N MET A 124 11.09 8.60 11.28
CA MET A 124 9.93 8.93 12.11
C MET A 124 8.61 8.50 11.46
N LEU A 125 8.46 8.73 10.15
CA LEU A 125 7.29 8.28 9.39
C LEU A 125 7.16 6.75 9.44
N LEU A 126 8.25 6.02 9.20
CA LEU A 126 8.26 4.56 9.23
C LEU A 126 7.98 4.00 10.62
N SER A 127 8.53 4.59 11.68
CA SER A 127 8.21 4.22 13.07
C SER A 127 6.71 4.30 13.33
N PHE A 128 6.08 5.38 12.87
CA PHE A 128 4.65 5.58 13.01
C PHE A 128 3.84 4.53 12.25
N LEU A 129 4.18 4.28 10.98
CA LEU A 129 3.50 3.30 10.12
C LEU A 129 3.65 1.86 10.63
N ALA A 130 4.86 1.49 11.07
CA ALA A 130 5.19 0.14 11.54
C ALA A 130 4.33 -0.33 12.72
N SER A 131 3.68 0.59 13.45
CA SER A 131 2.78 0.25 14.56
C SER A 131 1.33 -0.02 14.16
N ARG A 132 0.98 0.18 12.88
CA ARG A 132 -0.41 0.13 12.39
C ARG A 132 -0.65 -0.92 11.31
N VAL A 133 0.40 -1.37 10.62
CA VAL A 133 0.31 -2.37 9.54
C VAL A 133 0.23 -3.77 10.14
N LEU A 134 -0.78 -4.56 9.75
CA LEU A 134 -0.95 -5.93 10.25
C LEU A 134 -0.21 -6.95 9.38
N GLY A 135 -0.32 -6.79 8.08
CA GLY A 135 0.44 -7.51 7.08
C GLY A 135 0.63 -6.67 5.83
N GLN A 136 1.39 -7.22 4.89
CA GLN A 136 1.65 -6.61 3.60
C GLN A 136 2.18 -7.68 2.64
N TYR A 137 1.64 -7.75 1.43
CA TYR A 137 2.36 -8.40 0.34
C TYR A 137 3.36 -7.40 -0.26
N GLU A 138 4.65 -7.61 0.00
CA GLU A 138 5.72 -6.70 -0.39
C GLU A 138 6.40 -7.16 -1.69
N THR A 139 6.33 -6.31 -2.72
CA THR A 139 6.63 -6.64 -4.13
C THR A 139 7.91 -6.01 -4.68
N PHE A 140 8.42 -4.95 -4.08
CA PHE A 140 9.47 -4.10 -4.67
C PHE A 140 10.82 -4.25 -3.98
N ALA A 141 10.85 -4.66 -2.71
CA ALA A 141 12.09 -4.93 -2.02
C ALA A 141 12.91 -5.99 -2.78
N PRO A 142 14.23 -5.83 -2.95
CA PRO A 142 15.05 -6.87 -3.55
C PRO A 142 15.10 -8.12 -2.66
N ALA A 143 15.38 -9.26 -3.28
CA ALA A 143 15.64 -10.50 -2.55
C ALA A 143 17.03 -10.44 -1.90
N THR A 144 17.10 -10.66 -0.59
CA THR A 144 18.36 -10.88 0.14
C THR A 144 18.27 -12.14 0.98
N ARG A 145 19.39 -12.55 1.61
CA ARG A 145 19.39 -13.68 2.53
C ARG A 145 18.47 -13.46 3.73
N GLU A 146 18.40 -12.22 4.23
CA GLU A 146 17.60 -11.81 5.39
C GLU A 146 16.15 -11.47 5.00
N LEU A 147 15.93 -11.12 3.75
CA LEU A 147 14.66 -10.72 3.18
C LEU A 147 14.45 -11.49 1.86
N PRO A 148 14.17 -12.80 1.93
CA PRO A 148 13.96 -13.61 0.74
C PRO A 148 12.68 -13.16 0.01
N ALA A 149 12.64 -13.45 -1.28
CA ALA A 149 11.53 -13.14 -2.17
C ALA A 149 11.23 -14.34 -3.07
N GLY A 150 10.09 -14.33 -3.76
CA GLY A 150 9.76 -15.31 -4.78
C GLY A 150 10.74 -15.29 -5.96
N GLU A 151 10.74 -16.35 -6.75
CA GLU A 151 11.55 -16.44 -7.97
C GLU A 151 11.22 -15.32 -8.97
N SER A 152 12.14 -15.00 -9.89
CA SER A 152 11.95 -13.98 -10.93
C SER A 152 11.52 -12.59 -10.41
N GLY A 153 11.88 -12.24 -9.18
CA GLY A 153 11.48 -10.97 -8.55
C GLY A 153 10.09 -11.01 -7.92
N GLY A 154 9.52 -12.19 -7.68
CA GLY A 154 8.30 -12.36 -6.90
C GLY A 154 8.41 -11.72 -5.52
N GLY A 155 7.27 -11.27 -4.97
CA GLY A 155 7.21 -10.58 -3.69
C GLY A 155 7.43 -11.50 -2.49
N ARG A 156 6.95 -11.06 -1.32
CA ARG A 156 6.90 -11.84 -0.08
C ARG A 156 5.71 -11.42 0.76
N LEU A 157 5.14 -12.35 1.51
CA LEU A 157 4.10 -12.07 2.48
C LEU A 157 4.73 -11.66 3.81
N LEU A 158 4.46 -10.46 4.30
CA LEU A 158 4.89 -9.98 5.61
C LEU A 158 3.70 -10.01 6.58
N LEU A 159 3.88 -10.61 7.75
CA LEU A 159 2.91 -10.59 8.84
C LEU A 159 3.55 -9.98 10.09
N VAL A 160 3.02 -8.85 10.57
CA VAL A 160 3.57 -8.09 11.70
C VAL A 160 2.96 -8.61 13.00
N ALA A 161 3.48 -9.74 13.50
CA ALA A 161 2.91 -10.46 14.65
C ALA A 161 2.62 -9.57 15.88
N PRO A 162 3.50 -8.64 16.30
CA PRO A 162 3.20 -7.78 17.45
C PRO A 162 1.98 -6.88 17.24
N ASN A 163 1.68 -6.49 16.00
CA ASN A 163 0.50 -5.69 15.69
C ASN A 163 -0.75 -6.55 15.65
N ILE A 164 -0.67 -7.75 15.07
CA ILE A 164 -1.78 -8.70 15.04
C ILE A 164 -2.22 -9.03 16.48
N VAL A 165 -1.28 -9.41 17.35
CA VAL A 165 -1.56 -9.68 18.78
C VAL A 165 -2.06 -8.44 19.53
N HIS A 166 -1.56 -7.26 19.18
CA HIS A 166 -2.06 -6.03 19.78
C HIS A 166 -3.54 -5.80 19.44
N VAL A 167 -3.89 -5.94 18.16
CA VAL A 167 -5.22 -5.62 17.65
C VAL A 167 -6.26 -6.67 18.04
N GLU A 168 -5.93 -7.96 18.01
CA GLU A 168 -6.86 -9.00 18.45
C GLU A 168 -7.27 -8.79 19.93
N ARG A 169 -6.32 -8.39 20.78
CA ARG A 169 -6.56 -8.07 22.19
C ARG A 169 -7.32 -6.76 22.37
N GLU A 170 -6.97 -5.73 21.60
CA GLU A 170 -7.66 -4.42 21.61
C GLU A 170 -9.14 -4.57 21.21
N LEU A 171 -9.43 -5.45 20.25
CA LEU A 171 -10.78 -5.71 19.77
C LEU A 171 -11.53 -6.76 20.60
N GLU A 172 -10.83 -7.51 21.46
CA GLU A 172 -11.41 -8.62 22.23
C GLU A 172 -12.14 -9.63 21.31
N VAL A 173 -11.49 -10.02 20.21
CA VAL A 173 -12.00 -11.01 19.24
C VAL A 173 -11.32 -12.37 19.47
N ASP A 174 -11.88 -13.44 18.90
CA ASP A 174 -11.21 -14.73 18.90
C ASP A 174 -9.84 -14.64 18.19
N PRO A 175 -8.72 -14.98 18.86
CA PRO A 175 -7.39 -14.81 18.28
C PRO A 175 -7.15 -15.67 17.03
N HIS A 176 -7.63 -16.91 17.02
CA HIS A 176 -7.41 -17.84 15.91
C HIS A 176 -8.12 -17.30 14.65
N ASP A 177 -9.41 -16.98 14.78
CA ASP A 177 -10.20 -16.42 13.68
C ASP A 177 -9.65 -15.08 13.20
N PHE A 178 -9.21 -14.20 14.10
CA PHE A 178 -8.63 -12.91 13.71
C PHE A 178 -7.32 -13.08 12.93
N ARG A 179 -6.44 -13.98 13.37
CA ARG A 179 -5.17 -14.27 12.69
C ARG A 179 -5.40 -14.88 11.32
N LEU A 180 -6.35 -15.81 11.20
CA LEU A 180 -6.78 -16.38 9.92
C LEU A 180 -7.39 -15.31 9.00
N TRP A 181 -8.25 -14.44 9.55
CA TRP A 181 -8.86 -13.32 8.83
C TRP A 181 -7.79 -12.36 8.26
N VAL A 182 -6.76 -12.02 9.03
CA VAL A 182 -5.62 -11.24 8.53
C VAL A 182 -4.89 -12.00 7.41
N CYS A 183 -4.62 -13.30 7.59
CA CYS A 183 -3.92 -14.09 6.58
C CYS A 183 -4.70 -14.19 5.26
N LEU A 184 -6.02 -14.36 5.29
CA LEU A 184 -6.88 -14.38 4.10
C LEU A 184 -6.82 -13.06 3.33
N HIS A 185 -6.82 -11.93 4.05
CA HIS A 185 -6.71 -10.60 3.42
C HIS A 185 -5.38 -10.45 2.69
N GLU A 186 -4.28 -10.75 3.37
CA GLU A 186 -2.94 -10.61 2.79
C GLU A 186 -2.68 -11.64 1.68
N GLU A 187 -3.21 -12.86 1.80
CA GLU A 187 -3.12 -13.90 0.77
C GLU A 187 -3.94 -13.55 -0.48
N THR A 188 -5.00 -12.74 -0.34
CA THR A 188 -5.71 -12.19 -1.50
C THR A 188 -4.81 -11.26 -2.31
N HIS A 189 -4.02 -10.40 -1.65
CA HIS A 189 -3.03 -9.57 -2.34
C HIS A 189 -1.91 -10.40 -2.95
N ARG A 190 -1.40 -11.40 -2.22
CA ARG A 190 -0.42 -12.34 -2.80
C ARG A 190 -0.98 -13.01 -4.06
N THR A 191 -2.22 -13.48 -4.03
CA THR A 191 -2.88 -14.08 -5.19
C THR A 191 -3.01 -13.11 -6.35
N GLN A 192 -3.38 -11.84 -6.10
CA GLN A 192 -3.43 -10.80 -7.13
C GLN A 192 -2.07 -10.60 -7.81
N PHE A 193 -0.99 -10.46 -7.04
CA PHE A 193 0.33 -10.18 -7.60
C PHE A 193 1.05 -11.41 -8.18
N THR A 194 0.72 -12.61 -7.71
CA THR A 194 1.29 -13.86 -8.26
C THR A 194 0.46 -14.44 -9.40
N GLY A 195 -0.83 -14.14 -9.45
CA GLY A 195 -1.76 -14.57 -10.49
C GLY A 195 -1.86 -13.63 -11.68
N VAL A 196 -1.43 -12.37 -11.53
CA VAL A 196 -1.48 -11.34 -12.59
C VAL A 196 -0.06 -10.85 -12.93
N PRO A 197 0.62 -11.48 -13.92
CA PRO A 197 2.05 -11.27 -14.16
C PRO A 197 2.45 -9.82 -14.48
N TRP A 198 1.54 -9.06 -15.11
CA TRP A 198 1.80 -7.67 -15.51
C TRP A 198 1.54 -6.65 -14.40
N LEU A 199 0.89 -7.03 -13.29
CA LEU A 199 0.40 -6.07 -12.28
C LEU A 199 1.55 -5.34 -11.57
N ARG A 200 2.60 -6.08 -11.20
CA ARG A 200 3.79 -5.52 -10.55
C ARG A 200 4.47 -4.48 -11.44
N ASP A 201 4.77 -4.85 -12.67
CA ASP A 201 5.46 -3.98 -13.64
C ASP A 201 4.61 -2.75 -14.01
N HIS A 202 3.28 -2.92 -14.10
CA HIS A 202 2.37 -1.81 -14.32
C HIS A 202 2.40 -0.78 -13.18
N LEU A 203 2.30 -1.24 -11.92
CA LEU A 203 2.38 -0.35 -10.77
C LEU A 203 3.75 0.31 -10.65
N GLU A 204 4.82 -0.42 -10.89
CA GLU A 204 6.17 0.14 -10.92
C GLU A 204 6.30 1.21 -12.01
N GLY A 205 5.80 0.95 -13.22
CA GLY A 205 5.82 1.90 -14.34
C GLY A 205 5.05 3.19 -14.05
N GLU A 206 3.89 3.10 -13.40
CA GLU A 206 3.12 4.28 -12.97
C GLU A 206 3.86 5.08 -11.88
N ILE A 207 4.48 4.40 -10.90
CA ILE A 207 5.32 5.06 -9.88
C ILE A 207 6.52 5.75 -10.54
N GLN A 208 7.23 5.07 -11.44
CA GLN A 208 8.37 5.63 -12.16
C GLN A 208 7.96 6.83 -13.02
N SER A 209 6.80 6.77 -13.67
CA SER A 209 6.24 7.90 -14.42
C SER A 209 5.97 9.10 -13.50
N PHE A 210 5.36 8.86 -12.33
CA PHE A 210 5.10 9.91 -11.33
C PHE A 210 6.39 10.58 -10.83
N LEU A 211 7.41 9.77 -10.54
CA LEU A 211 8.72 10.26 -10.10
C LEU A 211 9.46 10.98 -11.24
N GLY A 212 9.32 10.52 -12.48
CA GLY A 212 9.89 11.15 -13.68
C GLY A 212 9.39 12.57 -13.92
N GLU A 213 8.07 12.77 -13.76
CA GLU A 213 7.37 14.06 -13.83
C GLU A 213 7.67 14.99 -12.65
N THR A 214 8.32 14.49 -11.60
CA THR A 214 8.71 15.34 -10.47
C THR A 214 9.81 16.31 -10.90
N GLU A 215 9.44 17.58 -11.01
CA GLU A 215 10.37 18.68 -11.23
C GLU A 215 11.18 18.95 -9.95
N VAL A 216 12.50 18.88 -10.10
CA VAL A 216 13.46 19.09 -8.99
C VAL A 216 14.02 20.52 -9.00
N ASP A 217 13.39 21.46 -9.71
CA ASP A 217 13.83 22.85 -9.71
C ASP A 217 13.23 23.59 -8.50
N PRO A 218 14.06 24.06 -7.53
CA PRO A 218 13.57 24.81 -6.37
C PRO A 218 12.76 26.06 -6.74
N MET A 219 13.07 26.70 -7.88
CA MET A 219 12.35 27.89 -8.34
C MET A 219 10.93 27.55 -8.78
N THR A 220 10.76 26.47 -9.54
CA THR A 220 9.44 26.04 -10.00
C THR A 220 8.57 25.52 -8.85
N VAL A 221 9.18 24.84 -7.85
CA VAL A 221 8.47 24.47 -6.62
C VAL A 221 8.00 25.70 -5.85
N LEU A 222 8.84 26.73 -5.75
CA LEU A 222 8.50 28.00 -5.08
C LEU A 222 7.40 28.76 -5.82
N GLU A 223 7.42 28.79 -7.15
CA GLU A 223 6.38 29.38 -8.00
C GLU A 223 5.03 28.68 -7.79
N ARG A 224 4.99 27.35 -7.86
CA ARG A 224 3.76 26.56 -7.61
C ARG A 224 3.22 26.77 -6.19
N PHE A 225 4.11 26.86 -5.19
CA PHE A 225 3.70 27.15 -3.82
C PHE A 225 3.06 28.55 -3.72
N ARG A 226 3.63 29.55 -4.41
CA ARG A 226 3.05 30.90 -4.47
C ARG A 226 1.70 30.91 -5.19
N GLU A 227 1.58 30.22 -6.31
CA GLU A 227 0.32 30.07 -7.06
C GLU A 227 -0.75 29.38 -6.21
N ALA A 228 -0.40 28.29 -5.51
CA ALA A 228 -1.29 27.62 -4.57
C ALA A 228 -1.74 28.56 -3.45
N ALA A 229 -0.81 29.32 -2.84
CA ALA A 229 -1.13 30.29 -1.80
C ALA A 229 -2.03 31.43 -2.32
N GLN A 230 -1.80 31.92 -3.53
CA GLN A 230 -2.63 32.93 -4.18
C GLN A 230 -4.02 32.40 -4.52
N SER A 231 -4.14 31.14 -4.96
CA SER A 231 -5.45 30.51 -5.23
C SER A 231 -6.29 30.35 -3.96
N LEU A 232 -5.64 30.12 -2.80
CA LEU A 232 -6.29 30.06 -1.50
C LEU A 232 -6.65 31.46 -0.95
N ALA A 233 -5.87 32.48 -1.29
CA ALA A 233 -6.13 33.87 -0.90
C ALA A 233 -7.12 34.59 -1.83
N GLY A 234 -7.29 34.11 -3.06
CA GLY A 234 -7.95 34.80 -4.18
C GLY A 234 -9.35 34.33 -4.58
N ALA A 235 -10.03 33.48 -3.80
CA ALA A 235 -11.45 33.17 -4.01
C ALA A 235 -12.11 32.54 -2.77
N ARG A 236 -12.92 33.33 -2.05
CA ARG A 236 -14.10 32.81 -1.35
C ARG A 236 -15.29 33.68 -1.75
N PRO A 237 -16.10 33.28 -2.74
CA PRO A 237 -17.52 33.60 -2.73
C PRO A 237 -18.13 32.85 -1.54
N GLU A 238 -18.80 33.57 -0.64
CA GLU A 238 -19.60 32.96 0.42
C GLU A 238 -20.70 32.11 -0.22
N GLY A 239 -20.62 30.77 -0.14
CA GLY A 239 -21.74 29.94 -0.57
C GLY A 239 -21.50 28.45 -0.80
N GLU A 240 -20.31 28.01 -1.20
CA GLU A 240 -20.07 26.58 -1.48
C GLU A 240 -19.22 25.95 -0.38
N GLN A 241 -19.88 25.11 0.44
CA GLN A 241 -19.19 24.14 1.28
C GLN A 241 -18.57 23.08 0.36
N ASP A 242 -17.35 23.32 -0.09
CA ASP A 242 -16.57 22.32 -0.83
C ASP A 242 -16.20 21.20 0.17
N GLU A 243 -16.96 20.10 0.10
CA GLU A 243 -16.90 18.93 1.00
C GLU A 243 -15.62 18.07 0.88
N GLY A 244 -14.58 18.58 0.23
CA GLY A 244 -13.30 17.91 0.10
C GLY A 244 -12.18 18.92 0.09
N GLY A 245 -11.69 19.29 1.26
CA GLY A 245 -10.56 20.23 1.38
C GLY A 245 -9.38 19.77 0.53
N ARG A 246 -9.17 20.43 -0.61
CA ARG A 246 -8.08 20.15 -1.54
C ARG A 246 -6.77 20.08 -0.77
N SER A 247 -6.06 18.96 -0.90
CA SER A 247 -4.79 18.79 -0.18
C SER A 247 -3.77 19.77 -0.77
N ILE A 248 -2.87 20.32 0.06
CA ILE A 248 -1.75 21.16 -0.40
C ILE A 248 -0.94 20.42 -1.48
N VAL A 249 -0.88 19.09 -1.39
CA VAL A 249 -0.24 18.21 -2.37
C VAL A 249 -0.94 18.28 -3.74
N GLU A 250 -2.27 18.31 -3.79
CA GLU A 250 -3.03 18.40 -5.06
C GLU A 250 -2.82 19.75 -5.76
N LEU A 251 -2.60 20.82 -4.99
CA LEU A 251 -2.39 22.18 -5.51
C LEU A 251 -1.01 22.36 -6.16
N VAL A 252 0.00 21.56 -5.77
CA VAL A 252 1.39 21.67 -6.26
C VAL A 252 1.70 20.67 -7.40
N GLN A 253 0.81 19.72 -7.67
CA GLN A 253 0.97 18.69 -8.71
C GLN A 253 0.71 19.18 -10.14
N THR A 254 1.48 18.66 -11.09
CA THR A 254 1.21 18.86 -12.53
C THR A 254 -0.06 18.10 -12.97
N PRO A 255 -0.70 18.51 -14.08
CA PRO A 255 -1.79 17.73 -14.69
C PRO A 255 -1.41 16.26 -14.96
N ALA A 256 -0.20 16.01 -15.46
CA ALA A 256 0.32 14.66 -15.70
C ALA A 256 0.44 13.84 -14.40
N GLN A 257 0.99 14.43 -13.33
CA GLN A 257 1.09 13.78 -12.02
C GLN A 257 -0.29 13.45 -11.43
N ARG A 258 -1.28 14.34 -11.61
CA ARG A 258 -2.66 14.09 -11.16
C ARG A 258 -3.29 12.93 -11.90
N GLU A 259 -3.04 12.80 -13.20
CA GLU A 259 -3.56 11.69 -14.00
C GLU A 259 -2.97 10.35 -13.56
N ILE A 260 -1.64 10.29 -13.37
CA ILE A 260 -0.93 9.09 -12.88
C ILE A 260 -1.45 8.69 -11.49
N LEU A 261 -1.59 9.65 -10.57
CA LEU A 261 -2.14 9.37 -9.25
C LEU A 261 -3.60 8.90 -9.29
N SER A 262 -4.40 9.42 -10.22
CA SER A 262 -5.77 8.95 -10.44
C SER A 262 -5.78 7.47 -10.86
N ARG A 263 -4.89 7.06 -11.77
CA ARG A 263 -4.73 5.65 -12.18
C ARG A 263 -4.24 4.77 -11.03
N LEU A 264 -3.18 5.16 -10.33
CA LEU A 264 -2.68 4.45 -9.14
C LEU A 264 -3.75 4.29 -8.07
N THR A 265 -4.53 5.35 -7.82
CA THR A 265 -5.64 5.29 -6.88
C THR A 265 -6.70 4.30 -7.36
N ALA A 266 -7.08 4.32 -8.63
CA ALA A 266 -8.08 3.39 -9.15
C ALA A 266 -7.64 1.93 -9.03
N VAL A 267 -6.38 1.60 -9.36
CA VAL A 267 -5.84 0.25 -9.21
C VAL A 267 -5.83 -0.18 -7.74
N MET A 268 -5.33 0.67 -6.84
CA MET A 268 -5.33 0.36 -5.42
C MET A 268 -6.75 0.20 -4.86
N SER A 269 -7.74 0.95 -5.36
CA SER A 269 -9.15 0.77 -4.99
C SER A 269 -9.67 -0.61 -5.39
N LEU A 270 -9.35 -1.04 -6.61
CA LEU A 270 -9.73 -2.36 -7.10
C LEU A 270 -9.11 -3.46 -6.25
N LEU A 271 -7.79 -3.38 -5.99
CA LEU A 271 -7.07 -4.42 -5.26
C LEU A 271 -7.62 -4.60 -3.84
N GLU A 272 -7.80 -3.50 -3.12
CA GLU A 272 -8.31 -3.48 -1.75
C GLU A 272 -9.80 -3.84 -1.69
N GLY A 273 -10.62 -3.31 -2.62
CA GLY A 273 -12.04 -3.65 -2.71
C GLY A 273 -12.29 -5.11 -3.07
N HIS A 274 -11.43 -5.69 -3.90
CA HIS A 274 -11.46 -7.13 -4.19
C HIS A 274 -11.05 -7.96 -2.97
N ALA A 275 -10.04 -7.54 -2.22
CA ALA A 275 -9.69 -8.20 -0.96
C ALA A 275 -10.86 -8.20 0.02
N ASP A 276 -11.49 -7.05 0.27
CA ASP A 276 -12.70 -6.96 1.11
C ASP A 276 -13.84 -7.86 0.59
N TYR A 277 -14.07 -7.91 -0.73
CA TYR A 277 -15.07 -8.79 -1.33
C TYR A 277 -14.76 -10.29 -1.13
N VAL A 278 -13.50 -10.69 -1.23
CA VAL A 278 -13.04 -12.07 -0.96
C VAL A 278 -13.23 -12.43 0.50
N MET A 279 -12.93 -11.50 1.42
CA MET A 279 -13.13 -11.71 2.86
C MET A 279 -14.59 -12.01 3.21
N ASP A 280 -15.55 -11.35 2.55
CA ASP A 280 -16.98 -11.64 2.71
C ASP A 280 -17.37 -13.02 2.12
N GLY A 281 -16.72 -13.40 1.03
CA GLY A 281 -16.99 -14.61 0.27
C GLY A 281 -16.51 -15.91 0.89
N VAL A 282 -15.36 -15.87 1.56
CA VAL A 282 -14.78 -17.01 2.28
C VAL A 282 -15.66 -17.43 3.46
N GLY A 283 -16.42 -16.49 4.04
CA GLY A 283 -17.58 -16.76 4.88
C GLY A 283 -17.30 -17.37 6.27
N PRO A 284 -18.36 -17.61 7.06
CA PRO A 284 -18.27 -18.17 8.41
C PRO A 284 -17.82 -19.63 8.45
N ASP A 285 -17.87 -20.33 7.32
CA ASP A 285 -17.41 -21.73 7.22
C ASP A 285 -15.89 -21.84 7.37
N VAL A 286 -15.15 -20.75 7.07
CA VAL A 286 -13.69 -20.68 7.24
C VAL A 286 -13.30 -19.80 8.42
N VAL A 287 -13.97 -18.68 8.63
CA VAL A 287 -13.76 -17.78 9.78
C VAL A 287 -15.08 -17.59 10.54
N PRO A 288 -15.38 -18.45 11.53
CA PRO A 288 -16.65 -18.44 12.25
C PRO A 288 -17.09 -17.07 12.78
N SER A 289 -16.15 -16.28 13.33
CA SER A 289 -16.42 -14.94 13.88
C SER A 289 -16.19 -13.77 12.92
N VAL A 290 -16.14 -14.00 11.59
CA VAL A 290 -15.83 -12.96 10.58
C VAL A 290 -16.73 -11.71 10.68
N ALA A 291 -18.02 -11.89 10.96
CA ALA A 291 -18.96 -10.77 11.08
C ALA A 291 -18.63 -9.88 12.29
N GLU A 292 -18.30 -10.48 13.44
CA GLU A 292 -17.89 -9.79 14.66
C GLU A 292 -16.56 -9.05 14.44
N ILE A 293 -15.57 -9.74 13.88
CA ILE A 293 -14.25 -9.16 13.56
C ILE A 293 -14.44 -7.93 12.68
N ARG A 294 -15.22 -8.03 11.60
CA ARG A 294 -15.48 -6.93 10.67
C ARG A 294 -16.14 -5.73 11.37
N GLU A 295 -17.18 -5.98 12.16
CA GLU A 295 -17.88 -4.92 12.89
C GLU A 295 -16.93 -4.18 13.82
N LYS A 296 -16.21 -4.91 14.68
CA LYS A 296 -15.26 -4.34 15.63
C LYS A 296 -14.12 -3.61 14.93
N PHE A 297 -13.62 -4.13 13.81
CA PHE A 297 -12.58 -3.48 13.01
C PHE A 297 -13.09 -2.21 12.32
N GLN A 298 -14.33 -2.18 11.83
CA GLN A 298 -14.97 -0.97 11.30
C GLN A 298 -15.14 0.09 12.40
N GLN A 299 -15.60 -0.30 13.60
CA GLN A 299 -15.72 0.60 14.75
C GLN A 299 -14.37 1.17 15.19
N ARG A 300 -13.33 0.32 15.27
CA ARG A 300 -11.96 0.76 15.58
C ARG A 300 -11.45 1.76 14.56
N ARG A 301 -11.71 1.55 13.27
CA ARG A 301 -11.35 2.52 12.21
C ARG A 301 -12.07 3.85 12.36
N ALA A 302 -13.35 3.85 12.73
CA ALA A 302 -14.13 5.06 12.98
C ALA A 302 -13.66 5.82 14.23
N ARG A 303 -13.28 5.10 15.30
CA ARG A 303 -12.80 5.68 16.57
C ARG A 303 -11.32 6.10 16.53
N GLY A 304 -10.49 5.38 15.79
CA GLY A 304 -9.02 5.47 15.79
C GLY A 304 -8.42 6.61 14.97
N ALA A 305 -9.15 7.69 14.73
CA ALA A 305 -8.60 8.88 14.09
C ALA A 305 -8.11 9.86 15.17
N SER A 306 -6.93 9.64 15.75
CA SER A 306 -6.28 10.66 16.59
C SER A 306 -6.03 11.93 15.76
N ARG A 307 -5.94 13.12 16.39
CA ARG A 307 -5.66 14.38 15.68
C ARG A 307 -4.37 14.33 14.84
N LEU A 308 -3.38 13.56 15.30
CA LEU A 308 -2.15 13.28 14.55
C LEU A 308 -2.38 12.32 13.38
N ASP A 309 -3.24 11.31 13.53
CA ASP A 309 -3.62 10.41 12.44
C ASP A 309 -4.38 11.17 11.34
N GLN A 310 -5.27 12.11 11.71
CA GLN A 310 -6.01 12.95 10.78
C GLN A 310 -5.09 13.93 10.03
N ALA A 311 -4.14 14.55 10.73
CA ALA A 311 -3.18 15.48 10.11
C ALA A 311 -2.25 14.77 9.11
N LEU A 312 -1.72 13.59 9.45
CA LEU A 312 -0.89 12.81 8.54
C LEU A 312 -1.70 12.23 7.37
N ARG A 313 -2.95 11.82 7.62
CA ARG A 313 -3.85 11.35 6.56
C ARG A 313 -4.10 12.43 5.51
N LYS A 314 -4.36 13.66 5.95
CA LYS A 314 -4.55 14.80 5.07
C LYS A 314 -3.28 15.19 4.31
N LEU A 315 -2.12 15.10 4.96
CA LEU A 315 -0.81 15.44 4.38
C LEU A 315 -0.34 14.43 3.32
N LEU A 316 -0.64 13.14 3.51
CA LEU A 316 -0.32 12.08 2.54
C LEU A 316 -1.46 11.79 1.55
N GLY A 317 -2.57 12.51 1.61
CA GLY A 317 -3.76 12.24 0.78
C GLY A 317 -4.53 10.96 1.16
N LEU A 318 -4.22 10.33 2.29
CA LEU A 318 -4.80 9.08 2.78
C LEU A 318 -6.29 9.19 3.20
N ASP A 319 -6.88 10.38 3.24
CA ASP A 319 -8.36 10.50 3.33
C ASP A 319 -9.03 9.96 2.06
N ALA A 320 -8.32 9.94 0.92
CA ALA A 320 -8.74 9.22 -0.28
C ALA A 320 -8.82 7.71 0.00
N LYS A 321 -7.89 7.15 0.80
CA LYS A 321 -7.77 5.71 1.10
C LYS A 321 -9.03 5.12 1.75
N LEU A 322 -9.73 5.84 2.64
CA LEU A 322 -10.96 5.34 3.28
C LEU A 322 -12.18 5.34 2.36
N ARG A 323 -12.31 6.33 1.47
CA ARG A 323 -13.33 6.32 0.41
C ARG A 323 -13.05 5.22 -0.60
N GLN A 324 -11.76 5.02 -0.91
CA GLN A 324 -11.22 3.98 -1.78
C GLN A 324 -11.72 2.57 -1.45
N TYR A 325 -11.71 2.17 -0.18
CA TYR A 325 -12.20 0.86 0.27
C TYR A 325 -13.68 0.67 -0.02
N ARG A 326 -14.52 1.62 0.43
CA ARG A 326 -15.98 1.55 0.26
C ARG A 326 -16.38 1.58 -1.20
N ASP A 327 -15.67 2.37 -2.01
CA ASP A 327 -15.94 2.52 -3.42
C ASP A 327 -15.45 1.31 -4.22
N GLY A 328 -14.27 0.77 -3.88
CA GLY A 328 -13.72 -0.44 -4.47
C GLY A 328 -14.55 -1.68 -4.16
N GLU A 329 -14.92 -1.91 -2.90
CA GLU A 329 -15.73 -3.07 -2.50
C GLU A 329 -17.10 -3.03 -3.19
N ARG A 330 -17.76 -1.86 -3.21
CA ARG A 330 -19.02 -1.67 -3.94
C ARG A 330 -18.84 -1.94 -5.43
N PHE A 331 -17.77 -1.45 -6.04
CA PHE A 331 -17.47 -1.72 -7.43
C PHE A 331 -17.36 -3.22 -7.71
N VAL A 332 -16.52 -3.94 -6.95
CA VAL A 332 -16.32 -5.38 -7.14
C VAL A 332 -17.63 -6.13 -6.93
N ARG A 333 -18.37 -5.81 -5.85
CA ARG A 333 -19.67 -6.43 -5.55
C ARG A 333 -20.66 -6.24 -6.70
N SER A 334 -20.86 -5.01 -7.17
CA SER A 334 -21.80 -4.71 -8.25
C SER A 334 -21.41 -5.39 -9.56
N VAL A 335 -20.12 -5.41 -9.91
CA VAL A 335 -19.64 -6.11 -11.11
C VAL A 335 -19.84 -7.62 -10.99
N VAL A 336 -19.48 -8.24 -9.86
CA VAL A 336 -19.66 -9.69 -9.68
C VAL A 336 -21.14 -10.07 -9.64
N GLU A 337 -22.01 -9.24 -9.07
CA GLU A 337 -23.48 -9.43 -9.12
C GLU A 337 -24.03 -9.38 -10.55
N GLU A 338 -23.48 -8.53 -11.42
CA GLU A 338 -23.94 -8.38 -12.81
C GLU A 338 -23.37 -9.43 -13.77
N VAL A 339 -22.07 -9.72 -13.70
CA VAL A 339 -21.37 -10.58 -14.68
C VAL A 339 -20.76 -11.86 -14.11
N GLY A 340 -20.93 -12.11 -12.81
CA GLY A 340 -20.32 -13.23 -12.10
C GLY A 340 -18.81 -13.09 -11.90
N MET A 341 -18.22 -13.97 -11.08
CA MET A 341 -16.78 -13.95 -10.77
C MET A 341 -15.92 -14.15 -12.02
N GLU A 342 -16.32 -15.05 -12.93
CA GLU A 342 -15.62 -15.27 -14.20
C GLU A 342 -15.65 -14.03 -15.08
N GLY A 343 -16.78 -13.32 -15.12
CA GLY A 343 -16.90 -12.04 -15.80
C GLY A 343 -15.99 -10.98 -15.20
N PHE A 344 -16.03 -10.83 -13.87
CA PHE A 344 -15.17 -9.89 -13.13
C PHE A 344 -13.68 -10.15 -13.40
N ASN A 345 -13.25 -11.41 -13.45
CA ASN A 345 -11.85 -11.78 -13.67
C ASN A 345 -11.25 -11.29 -15.00
N ARG A 346 -12.06 -10.74 -15.92
CA ARG A 346 -11.54 -9.99 -17.08
C ARG A 346 -10.69 -8.79 -16.67
N VAL A 347 -10.92 -8.20 -15.49
CA VAL A 347 -10.15 -7.07 -14.97
C VAL A 347 -8.64 -7.37 -14.92
N TRP A 348 -8.26 -8.64 -14.72
CA TRP A 348 -6.88 -9.11 -14.61
C TRP A 348 -6.21 -9.43 -15.95
N THR A 349 -6.93 -9.33 -17.08
CA THR A 349 -6.40 -9.76 -18.38
C THR A 349 -5.40 -8.78 -18.98
N SER A 350 -5.52 -7.47 -18.69
CA SER A 350 -4.58 -6.45 -19.16
C SER A 350 -4.66 -5.16 -18.33
N PRO A 351 -3.66 -4.25 -18.43
CA PRO A 351 -3.80 -2.91 -17.87
C PRO A 351 -5.01 -2.13 -18.40
N ASN A 352 -5.44 -2.39 -19.64
CA ASN A 352 -6.59 -1.72 -20.25
C ASN A 352 -7.93 -2.17 -19.68
N THR A 353 -7.99 -3.30 -18.99
CA THR A 353 -9.21 -3.79 -18.33
C THR A 353 -9.35 -3.30 -16.89
N LEU A 354 -8.35 -2.59 -16.36
CA LEU A 354 -8.48 -1.94 -15.06
C LEU A 354 -9.59 -0.88 -15.07
N PRO A 355 -10.33 -0.69 -13.97
CA PRO A 355 -11.30 0.38 -13.86
C PRO A 355 -10.59 1.72 -13.68
N THR A 356 -11.16 2.75 -14.29
CA THR A 356 -10.82 4.13 -13.99
C THR A 356 -11.50 4.58 -12.69
N LYS A 357 -11.03 5.68 -12.10
CA LYS A 357 -11.67 6.28 -10.91
C LYS A 357 -13.17 6.56 -11.13
N ALA A 358 -13.56 6.98 -12.34
CA ALA A 358 -14.96 7.25 -12.67
C ALA A 358 -15.81 5.97 -12.69
N GLU A 359 -15.26 4.90 -13.24
CA GLU A 359 -15.92 3.59 -13.30
C GLU A 359 -16.03 2.90 -11.96
N ILE A 360 -15.10 3.14 -11.02
CA ILE A 360 -15.26 2.67 -9.64
C ILE A 360 -16.47 3.34 -8.97
N ALA A 361 -16.76 4.59 -9.33
CA ALA A 361 -17.96 5.26 -8.87
C ALA A 361 -19.24 4.78 -9.59
N LYS A 362 -19.11 4.28 -10.84
CA LYS A 362 -20.20 3.79 -11.70
C LYS A 362 -19.83 2.44 -12.34
N PRO A 363 -20.00 1.33 -11.60
CA PRO A 363 -19.54 0.01 -12.04
C PRO A 363 -20.11 -0.43 -13.39
N GLU A 364 -21.32 0.03 -13.73
CA GLU A 364 -22.00 -0.23 -15.00
C GLU A 364 -21.21 0.28 -16.23
N ASP A 365 -20.43 1.36 -16.08
CA ASP A 365 -19.61 1.92 -17.15
C ASP A 365 -18.43 0.99 -17.48
N TRP A 366 -17.84 0.37 -16.44
CA TRP A 366 -16.79 -0.64 -16.63
C TRP A 366 -17.34 -1.90 -17.30
N VAL A 367 -18.49 -2.39 -16.83
CA VAL A 367 -19.14 -3.57 -17.43
C VAL A 367 -19.43 -3.30 -18.90
N ALA A 368 -20.00 -2.14 -19.23
CA ALA A 368 -20.25 -1.74 -20.60
C ALA A 368 -18.96 -1.72 -21.44
N ARG A 369 -17.86 -1.16 -20.93
CA ARG A 369 -16.59 -1.09 -21.67
C ARG A 369 -15.92 -2.44 -21.87
N VAL A 370 -15.92 -3.31 -20.85
CA VAL A 370 -15.15 -4.55 -20.85
C VAL A 370 -15.96 -5.74 -21.40
N HIS A 371 -17.29 -5.70 -21.30
CA HIS A 371 -18.15 -6.81 -21.68
C HIS A 371 -19.00 -6.57 -22.93
N ARG A 372 -19.28 -5.32 -23.30
CA ARG A 372 -20.09 -5.06 -24.50
C ARG A 372 -19.19 -5.18 -25.74
N LYS A 373 -19.52 -6.11 -26.63
CA LYS A 373 -18.90 -6.21 -27.96
C LYS A 373 -19.14 -4.89 -28.71
N ALA A 374 -18.15 -4.46 -29.49
CA ALA A 374 -18.41 -3.56 -30.60
C ALA A 374 -19.43 -4.27 -31.51
N ASP A 375 -20.67 -3.78 -31.53
CA ASP A 375 -21.62 -4.13 -32.58
C ASP A 375 -20.92 -3.78 -33.90
N SER A 376 -20.59 -4.82 -34.66
CA SER A 376 -19.98 -4.73 -35.99
C SER A 376 -21.04 -4.44 -37.03
#